data_AF-A0A820IJR8-F1
#
_entry.id   AF-A0A820IJR8-F1
#
_cell.length_a   1.000
_cell.length_b   1.000
_cell.length_c   1.000
_cell.angle_alpha   90.00
_cell.angle_beta   90.00
_cell.angle_gamma   90.00
#
_symmetry.space_group_name_H-M   'P 1'
#
loop_
_entity.id
_entity.type
_entity.pdbx_description
1 polymer ?
#
loop_
_entity_poly.entity_id
_entity_poly.type
_entity_poly.pdbx_seq_one_letter_code
_entity_poly.pdbx_strand_id
1 'polypeptide(L)'
;MTETPLITVSDDIFNDANELTSSILKFAIDKDYHDFLLQKFLHKICNIMNINLNDIDIKKIQKGSTILEMEIFKNIGSKLRKIKLIYKSITDQMRKELGKLKIFFIFMGDIKSLEKRQKDSYEIKLHPEWNQIYAQNHTYWVGANNDGIDRGNQPYYCPVGWKRYSLYVADDFREEFKGWCICYHGTKFEYGLSILLSGLKSAKDQAHGPGIYTSPSIIYASHPRYAEIKLVESSVENDFFEKGQFIQFVLECRVLPKNIKIKCETLRVHNQAIIDVNISNDKIEWLIDTHRKDLMNFNDPNSVIFCTGIMIRVTDNHPGLLPVSKWCYREAPKDFIAPDPVKYENIFVILSNAYDERLTARIHDLSYVEQIYIYVDCDAETLWIKKYLKVRGPYSVDNLQNMFRTLAYDAQCALDNLLPITIFDPEPTEFIYKDLTTEQLDFPWFQLLLRVLQDTPVK
;
A
#
# COMPACT_ATOMS: atom_id res chain seq x y z
N MET A 1 5.41 12.44 -4.14
CA MET A 1 6.54 12.95 -3.32
C MET A 1 6.42 14.43 -2.94
N THR A 2 6.88 14.83 -1.75
CA THR A 2 6.96 16.24 -1.35
C THR A 2 8.03 16.96 -2.18
N GLU A 3 7.66 17.96 -2.96
CA GLU A 3 8.61 18.75 -3.78
C GLU A 3 9.64 19.51 -2.92
N THR A 4 9.32 19.75 -1.65
CA THR A 4 10.19 20.40 -0.68
C THR A 4 10.13 19.66 0.66
N PRO A 5 11.27 19.40 1.31
CA PRO A 5 11.28 18.74 2.61
C PRO A 5 10.71 19.66 3.70
N LEU A 6 10.09 19.05 4.72
CA LEU A 6 9.85 19.72 5.99
C LEU A 6 11.19 19.94 6.69
N ILE A 7 11.50 21.18 7.07
CA ILE A 7 12.74 21.53 7.76
C ILE A 7 12.39 21.99 9.16
N THR A 8 12.90 21.27 10.15
CA THR A 8 12.76 21.57 11.58
C THR A 8 14.10 21.97 12.15
N VAL A 9 14.11 23.02 12.96
CA VAL A 9 15.33 23.59 13.54
C VAL A 9 15.16 23.68 15.06
N SER A 10 16.13 23.19 15.82
CA SER A 10 16.13 23.29 17.29
C SER A 10 16.14 24.75 17.75
N ASP A 11 15.48 25.04 18.87
CA ASP A 11 15.45 26.40 19.44
C ASP A 11 16.84 26.90 19.85
N ASP A 12 17.75 25.99 20.16
CA ASP A 12 19.16 26.32 20.47
C ASP A 12 19.88 26.97 19.29
N ILE A 13 19.41 26.71 18.07
CA ILE A 13 19.94 27.37 16.86
C ILE A 13 19.45 28.81 16.77
N PHE A 14 18.46 29.24 17.54
CA PHE A 14 18.04 30.65 17.56
C PHE A 14 18.59 31.41 18.77
N ASN A 15 19.02 30.70 19.82
CA ASN A 15 19.63 31.31 20.99
C ASN A 15 21.15 31.46 20.82
N ASP A 16 21.65 32.69 20.68
CA ASP A 16 23.10 32.96 20.58
C ASP A 16 23.88 32.61 21.87
N ALA A 17 23.20 32.50 23.02
CA ALA A 17 23.83 32.16 24.29
C ALA A 17 24.08 30.65 24.48
N ASN A 18 23.50 29.79 23.64
CA ASN A 18 23.61 28.34 23.79
C ASN A 18 24.83 27.81 23.04
N GLU A 19 25.67 27.01 23.72
CA GLU A 19 26.67 26.18 23.02
C GLU A 19 26.03 24.86 22.58
N LEU A 20 26.18 24.50 21.31
CA LEU A 20 25.77 23.18 20.82
C LEU A 20 26.84 22.15 21.21
N THR A 21 26.43 21.09 21.90
CA THR A 21 27.30 19.94 22.17
C THR A 21 27.54 19.14 20.89
N SER A 22 26.52 19.08 20.03
CA SER A 22 26.54 18.42 18.74
C SER A 22 25.85 19.25 17.65
N SER A 23 26.33 19.10 16.42
CA SER A 23 25.74 19.73 15.24
C SER A 23 25.14 18.64 14.36
N ILE A 24 23.90 18.23 14.65
CA ILE A 24 23.25 17.13 13.94
C ILE A 24 22.43 17.66 12.77
N LEU A 25 22.57 16.97 11.62
CA LEU A 25 21.60 16.94 10.54
C LEU A 25 20.98 15.56 10.49
N LYS A 26 19.65 15.48 10.60
CA LYS A 26 18.90 14.23 10.42
C LYS A 26 18.03 14.35 9.19
N PHE A 27 18.21 13.43 8.25
CA PHE A 27 17.44 13.35 7.02
C PHE A 27 16.52 12.13 7.08
N ALA A 28 15.26 12.31 6.72
CA ALA A 28 14.37 11.19 6.42
C ALA A 28 14.08 11.20 4.92
N ILE A 29 14.37 10.07 4.29
CA ILE A 29 14.50 9.93 2.84
C ILE A 29 13.52 8.83 2.40
N ASP A 30 12.67 9.15 1.43
CA ASP A 30 11.68 8.24 0.85
C ASP A 30 12.37 7.30 -0.16
N LYS A 31 13.29 6.50 0.37
CA LYS A 31 14.02 5.44 -0.33
C LYS A 31 14.19 4.25 0.59
N ASP A 32 14.02 3.08 0.01
CA ASP A 32 14.42 1.84 0.63
C ASP A 32 15.92 1.86 0.93
N TYR A 33 16.28 1.36 2.12
CA TYR A 33 17.66 1.28 2.59
C TYR A 33 18.56 0.46 1.65
N HIS A 34 18.06 -0.61 1.04
CA HIS A 34 18.83 -1.49 0.16
C HIS A 34 19.18 -0.82 -1.18
N ASP A 35 18.31 0.08 -1.67
CA ASP A 35 18.54 0.87 -2.88
C ASP A 35 19.29 2.19 -2.61
N PHE A 36 19.58 2.48 -1.34
CA PHE A 36 20.14 3.74 -0.92
C PHE A 36 21.67 3.78 -1.06
N LEU A 37 22.14 4.39 -2.15
CA LEU A 37 23.56 4.65 -2.37
C LEU A 37 24.06 5.83 -1.52
N LEU A 38 24.46 5.55 -0.28
CA LEU A 38 24.91 6.54 0.72
C LEU A 38 25.94 7.53 0.17
N GLN A 39 27.03 7.05 -0.46
CA GLN A 39 28.09 7.93 -0.96
C GLN A 39 27.59 8.92 -2.02
N LYS A 40 26.76 8.43 -2.95
CA LYS A 40 26.14 9.27 -3.98
C LYS A 40 25.20 10.31 -3.36
N PHE A 41 24.48 9.94 -2.30
CA PHE A 41 23.63 10.85 -1.55
C PHE A 41 24.45 11.93 -0.84
N LEU A 42 25.51 11.55 -0.12
CA LEU A 42 26.37 12.47 0.62
C LEU A 42 27.03 13.49 -0.31
N HIS A 43 27.58 13.07 -1.45
CA HIS A 43 28.14 14.01 -2.44
C HIS A 43 27.11 15.04 -2.91
N LYS A 44 25.87 14.63 -3.17
CA LYS A 44 24.81 15.54 -3.59
C LYS A 44 24.41 16.51 -2.48
N ILE A 45 24.26 16.02 -1.24
CA ILE A 45 23.96 16.86 -0.08
C ILE A 45 25.07 17.88 0.18
N CYS A 46 26.33 17.43 0.19
CA CYS A 46 27.50 18.29 0.32
C CYS A 46 27.50 19.41 -0.71
N ASN A 47 27.23 19.08 -1.98
CA ASN A 47 27.17 20.07 -3.04
C ASN A 47 25.99 21.06 -2.86
N ILE A 48 24.79 20.56 -2.54
CA ILE A 48 23.60 21.43 -2.35
C ILE A 48 23.78 22.35 -1.14
N MET A 49 24.28 21.84 -0.02
CA MET A 49 24.38 22.56 1.25
C MET A 49 25.73 23.27 1.45
N ASN A 50 26.65 23.16 0.48
CA ASN A 50 28.02 23.65 0.55
C ASN A 50 28.77 23.19 1.82
N ILE A 51 28.69 21.87 2.09
CA ILE A 51 29.35 21.22 3.24
C ILE A 51 30.49 20.34 2.71
N ASN A 52 31.66 20.41 3.32
CA ASN A 52 32.76 19.52 2.97
C ASN A 52 32.44 18.09 3.43
N LEU A 53 32.63 17.09 2.56
CA LEU A 53 32.38 15.69 2.91
C LEU A 53 33.20 15.23 4.12
N ASN A 54 34.42 15.75 4.28
CA ASN A 54 35.30 15.44 5.41
C ASN A 54 34.82 16.04 6.75
N ASP A 55 33.86 16.97 6.71
CA ASP A 55 33.25 17.55 7.91
C ASP A 55 32.07 16.71 8.43
N ILE A 56 31.69 15.62 7.74
CA ILE A 56 30.52 14.79 8.04
C ILE A 56 30.95 13.49 8.74
N ASP A 57 30.33 13.19 9.88
CA ASP A 57 30.46 11.94 10.62
C ASP A 57 29.07 11.26 10.69
N ILE A 58 28.91 10.10 10.05
CA ILE A 58 27.64 9.37 10.03
C ILE A 58 27.45 8.66 11.36
N LYS A 59 26.42 9.05 12.11
CA LYS A 59 26.13 8.49 13.43
C LYS A 59 25.22 7.28 13.36
N LYS A 60 24.20 7.34 12.52
CA LYS A 60 23.18 6.30 12.43
C LYS A 60 22.56 6.26 11.04
N ILE A 61 22.28 5.03 10.59
CA ILE A 61 21.41 4.75 9.45
C ILE A 61 20.37 3.72 9.88
N GLN A 62 19.09 4.02 9.71
CA GLN A 62 18.01 3.12 10.03
C GLN A 62 17.46 2.43 8.77
N LYS A 63 17.18 1.12 8.87
CA LYS A 63 16.55 0.32 7.81
C LYS A 63 15.06 0.64 7.66
N GLY A 64 14.52 0.43 6.46
CA GLY A 64 13.16 0.85 6.06
C GLY A 64 13.24 2.10 5.17
N SER A 65 12.37 3.09 5.40
CA SER A 65 12.63 4.45 4.90
C SER A 65 13.97 4.92 5.45
N THR A 66 14.90 5.29 4.58
CA THR A 66 16.26 5.62 5.01
C THR A 66 16.25 6.86 5.91
N ILE A 67 16.54 6.66 7.20
CA ILE A 67 16.79 7.74 8.16
C ILE A 67 18.28 7.83 8.38
N LEU A 68 18.86 8.98 8.04
CA LEU A 68 20.28 9.25 8.12
C LEU A 68 20.53 10.34 9.16
N GLU A 69 21.27 10.00 10.22
CA GLU A 69 21.73 10.96 11.22
C GLU A 69 23.22 11.19 11.05
N MET A 70 23.61 12.45 10.84
CA MET A 70 25.00 12.85 10.68
C MET A 70 25.35 14.01 11.60
N GLU A 71 26.54 13.96 12.20
CA GLU A 71 27.15 15.10 12.86
C GLU A 71 28.01 15.85 11.85
N ILE A 72 27.89 17.18 11.82
CA ILE A 72 28.72 18.05 11.00
C ILE A 72 29.66 18.87 11.87
N PHE A 73 30.85 19.19 11.35
CA PHE A 73 31.81 20.10 11.99
C PHE A 73 32.35 19.64 13.35
N LYS A 74 32.62 18.33 13.50
CA LYS A 74 33.12 17.71 14.74
C LYS A 74 34.31 18.46 15.38
N ASN A 75 35.22 18.98 14.56
CA ASN A 75 36.50 19.58 14.98
C ASN A 75 36.54 21.12 14.94
N ILE A 76 35.40 21.79 14.82
CA ILE A 76 35.36 23.25 14.66
C ILE A 76 34.68 23.90 15.87
N GLY A 77 35.34 24.88 16.48
CA GLY A 77 34.88 25.52 17.72
C GLY A 77 33.54 26.28 17.60
N SER A 78 33.08 26.66 16.41
CA SER A 78 31.80 27.39 16.22
C SER A 78 30.71 26.56 15.54
N LYS A 79 30.47 25.34 16.03
CA LYS A 79 29.40 24.41 15.60
C LYS A 79 28.05 25.12 15.34
N LEU A 80 27.59 25.92 16.29
CA LEU A 80 26.35 26.71 16.22
C LEU A 80 26.33 27.70 15.04
N ARG A 81 27.41 28.47 14.88
CA ARG A 81 27.50 29.49 13.83
C ARG A 81 27.38 28.86 12.45
N LYS A 82 28.01 27.71 12.23
CA LYS A 82 27.95 27.03 10.93
C LYS A 82 26.57 26.42 10.65
N ILE A 83 25.92 25.79 11.64
CA ILE A 83 24.53 25.33 11.46
C ILE A 83 23.59 26.50 11.17
N LYS A 84 23.73 27.63 11.89
CA LYS A 84 22.98 28.87 11.61
C LYS A 84 23.19 29.34 10.18
N LEU A 85 24.43 29.30 9.68
CA LEU A 85 24.75 29.68 8.30
C LEU A 85 24.11 28.73 7.28
N ILE A 86 24.14 27.41 7.53
CA ILE A 86 23.44 26.43 6.69
C ILE A 86 21.95 26.73 6.68
N TYR A 87 21.32 26.88 7.85
CA TYR A 87 19.88 27.14 7.91
C TYR A 87 19.51 28.43 7.15
N LYS A 88 20.27 29.52 7.37
CA LYS A 88 20.05 30.80 6.68
C LYS A 88 20.31 30.74 5.18
N SER A 89 21.10 29.78 4.69
CA SER A 89 21.36 29.63 3.26
C SER A 89 20.29 28.82 2.53
N ILE A 90 19.39 28.12 3.24
CA ILE A 90 18.35 27.29 2.61
C ILE A 90 17.31 28.16 1.91
N THR A 91 17.50 28.34 0.61
CA THR A 91 16.53 28.98 -0.29
C THR A 91 15.44 27.99 -0.75
N ASP A 92 14.35 28.50 -1.32
CA ASP A 92 13.32 27.66 -1.94
C ASP A 92 13.87 26.78 -3.07
N GLN A 93 14.84 27.30 -3.82
CA GLN A 93 15.53 26.51 -4.84
C GLN A 93 16.30 25.34 -4.22
N MET A 94 17.03 25.58 -3.13
CA MET A 94 17.71 24.50 -2.39
C MET A 94 16.70 23.49 -1.84
N ARG A 95 15.57 23.94 -1.29
CA ARG A 95 14.50 23.03 -0.83
C ARG A 95 13.99 22.13 -1.95
N LYS A 96 13.81 22.67 -3.17
CA LYS A 96 13.41 21.89 -4.35
C LYS A 96 14.49 20.87 -4.75
N GLU A 97 15.77 21.26 -4.75
CA GLU A 97 16.87 20.33 -5.03
C GLU A 97 16.96 19.22 -3.98
N LEU A 98 16.75 19.54 -2.69
CA LEU A 98 16.68 18.55 -1.61
C LEU A 98 15.48 17.62 -1.80
N GLY A 99 14.33 18.14 -2.22
CA GLY A 99 13.14 17.34 -2.56
C GLY A 99 13.39 16.35 -3.71
N LYS A 100 14.21 16.72 -4.72
CA LYS A 100 14.63 15.79 -5.79
C LYS A 100 15.47 14.62 -5.28
N LEU A 101 16.07 14.73 -4.09
CA LEU A 101 16.75 13.62 -3.42
C LEU A 101 15.79 12.71 -2.65
N LYS A 102 14.48 12.92 -2.79
CA LYS A 102 13.41 12.26 -2.04
C LYS A 102 13.48 12.52 -0.52
N ILE A 103 14.11 13.61 -0.11
CA ILE A 103 14.13 14.03 1.29
C ILE A 103 12.77 14.64 1.58
N PHE A 104 12.07 14.11 2.58
CA PHE A 104 10.79 14.65 3.04
C PHE A 104 10.90 15.34 4.40
N PHE A 105 11.97 15.07 5.17
CA PHE A 105 12.22 15.71 6.46
C PHE A 105 13.71 15.96 6.69
N ILE A 106 14.01 17.14 7.26
CA ILE A 106 15.33 17.54 7.73
C ILE A 106 15.19 18.12 9.13
N PHE A 107 15.95 17.61 10.08
CA PHE A 107 16.17 18.25 11.37
C PHE A 107 17.58 18.81 11.47
N MET A 108 17.70 20.01 12.04
CA MET A 108 18.97 20.69 12.35
C MET A 108 18.99 21.04 13.84
N GLY A 109 20.02 20.62 14.58
CA GLY A 109 20.06 20.89 16.02
C GLY A 109 21.08 20.09 16.81
N ASP A 110 21.04 20.23 18.13
CA ASP A 110 21.70 19.33 19.06
C ASP A 110 20.92 18.01 19.16
N ILE A 111 21.61 16.87 19.30
CA ILE A 111 20.97 15.57 19.51
C ILE A 111 20.12 15.55 20.77
N LYS A 112 20.54 16.20 21.86
CA LYS A 112 19.77 16.26 23.10
C LYS A 112 18.49 17.05 22.94
N SER A 113 18.53 18.07 22.10
CA SER A 113 17.36 18.87 21.78
C SER A 113 16.46 18.16 20.79
N LEU A 114 17.02 17.35 19.89
CA LEU A 114 16.25 16.38 19.12
C LEU A 114 15.58 15.39 20.06
N GLU A 115 16.29 14.80 21.02
CA GLU A 115 15.74 13.83 21.97
C GLU A 115 14.70 14.45 22.91
N LYS A 116 14.97 15.66 23.40
CA LYS A 116 14.03 16.44 24.21
C LYS A 116 12.80 16.81 23.39
N ARG A 117 12.98 17.26 22.14
CA ARG A 117 11.85 17.40 21.22
C ARG A 117 11.22 16.05 20.92
N GLN A 118 11.91 14.94 20.74
CA GLN A 118 11.27 13.64 20.54
C GLN A 118 10.51 13.16 21.79
N LYS A 119 10.84 13.73 22.97
CA LYS A 119 10.06 13.61 24.20
C LYS A 119 8.87 14.58 24.24
N ASP A 120 9.04 15.83 23.80
CA ASP A 120 8.06 16.94 23.91
C ASP A 120 7.17 17.08 22.65
N SER A 121 7.75 17.02 21.46
CA SER A 121 7.08 16.69 20.20
C SER A 121 6.92 15.18 20.07
N TYR A 122 5.66 14.76 20.06
CA TYR A 122 5.23 13.40 19.82
C TYR A 122 5.90 12.88 18.54
N GLU A 123 6.99 12.11 18.67
CA GLU A 123 7.34 11.18 17.60
C GLU A 123 6.07 10.39 17.27
N ILE A 124 5.94 9.96 16.02
CA ILE A 124 4.94 8.96 15.65
C ILE A 124 5.30 7.68 16.41
N LYS A 125 4.87 7.60 17.66
CA LYS A 125 5.01 6.44 18.51
C LYS A 125 3.77 5.62 18.28
N LEU A 126 3.97 4.36 17.94
CA LEU A 126 2.86 3.43 18.01
C LEU A 126 2.45 3.29 19.48
N HIS A 127 1.17 3.03 19.71
CA HIS A 127 0.61 2.74 21.02
C HIS A 127 -0.01 1.33 21.00
N PRO A 128 0.82 0.27 21.06
CA PRO A 128 0.39 -1.07 20.68
C PRO A 128 -0.73 -1.65 21.53
N GLU A 129 -0.85 -1.23 22.78
CA GLU A 129 -1.92 -1.65 23.69
C GLU A 129 -3.33 -1.25 23.23
N TRP A 130 -3.44 -0.25 22.35
CA TRP A 130 -4.71 0.21 21.76
C TRP A 130 -4.92 -0.30 20.33
N ASN A 131 -3.99 -1.12 19.81
CA ASN A 131 -4.16 -1.72 18.50
C ASN A 131 -5.40 -2.62 18.49
N GLN A 132 -6.15 -2.59 17.40
CA GLN A 132 -7.43 -3.29 17.31
C GLN A 132 -7.53 -4.03 15.98
N ILE A 133 -8.07 -5.25 16.01
CA ILE A 133 -8.49 -5.97 14.81
C ILE A 133 -10.02 -5.88 14.76
N TYR A 134 -10.55 -5.39 13.64
CA TYR A 134 -11.98 -5.25 13.44
C TYR A 134 -12.54 -6.39 12.59
N ALA A 135 -13.04 -7.43 13.23
CA ALA A 135 -13.58 -8.63 12.60
C ALA A 135 -14.52 -9.38 13.57
N GLN A 136 -15.39 -10.25 13.07
CA GLN A 136 -16.42 -10.95 13.88
C GLN A 136 -15.86 -11.73 15.08
N ASN A 137 -14.64 -12.27 14.96
CA ASN A 137 -13.96 -13.00 16.05
C ASN A 137 -13.01 -12.12 16.87
N HIS A 138 -13.00 -10.81 16.63
CA HIS A 138 -12.22 -9.81 17.34
C HIS A 138 -13.16 -8.68 17.79
N THR A 139 -12.81 -7.42 17.51
CA THR A 139 -13.68 -6.29 17.81
C THR A 139 -14.71 -6.12 16.70
N TYR A 140 -15.96 -6.22 17.07
CA TYR A 140 -17.06 -6.14 16.13
C TYR A 140 -18.32 -5.61 16.80
N TRP A 141 -19.07 -4.80 16.06
CA TRP A 141 -20.42 -4.39 16.42
C TRP A 141 -21.22 -4.10 15.14
N VAL A 142 -22.54 -4.13 15.25
CA VAL A 142 -23.47 -3.82 14.16
C VAL A 142 -24.09 -2.44 14.39
N GLY A 143 -24.14 -1.62 13.35
CA GLY A 143 -24.66 -0.25 13.43
C GLY A 143 -23.71 0.70 14.15
N ALA A 144 -24.26 1.80 14.66
CA ALA A 144 -23.48 2.80 15.39
C ALA A 144 -23.02 2.26 16.76
N ASN A 145 -21.76 2.50 17.11
CA ASN A 145 -21.20 2.13 18.40
C ASN A 145 -21.84 2.99 19.52
N ASN A 146 -22.35 2.33 20.56
CA ASN A 146 -23.04 2.95 21.69
C ASN A 146 -22.29 2.69 23.02
N ASP A 147 -20.96 2.80 23.00
CA ASP A 147 -20.08 2.57 24.16
C ASP A 147 -20.03 3.75 25.17
N GLY A 148 -20.91 4.75 25.01
CA GLY A 148 -20.97 5.92 25.88
C GLY A 148 -19.85 6.94 25.67
N ILE A 149 -18.93 6.72 24.72
CA ILE A 149 -17.87 7.69 24.41
C ILE A 149 -18.43 8.83 23.55
N ASP A 150 -18.23 10.07 24.00
CA ASP A 150 -18.61 11.26 23.25
C ASP A 150 -17.73 11.45 22.01
N ARG A 151 -18.37 11.38 20.83
CA ARG A 151 -17.75 11.54 19.51
C ARG A 151 -18.34 12.73 18.75
N GLY A 152 -18.78 13.77 19.45
CA GLY A 152 -19.27 14.99 18.82
C GLY A 152 -20.58 14.79 18.06
N ASN A 153 -21.45 13.92 18.58
CA ASN A 153 -22.72 13.51 17.96
C ASN A 153 -22.59 12.86 16.57
N GLN A 154 -21.41 12.36 16.21
CA GLN A 154 -21.24 11.59 14.98
C GLN A 154 -21.21 10.08 15.29
N PRO A 155 -21.95 9.26 14.53
CA PRO A 155 -21.93 7.81 14.72
C PRO A 155 -20.56 7.24 14.35
N TYR A 156 -20.17 6.16 15.03
CA TYR A 156 -18.97 5.41 14.73
C TYR A 156 -19.32 3.98 14.36
N TYR A 157 -19.06 3.61 13.11
CA TYR A 157 -19.36 2.29 12.57
C TYR A 157 -18.11 1.41 12.60
N CYS A 158 -18.31 0.11 12.79
CA CYS A 158 -17.21 -0.84 12.86
C CYS A 158 -16.48 -0.90 11.51
N PRO A 159 -15.16 -0.59 11.44
CA PRO A 159 -14.38 -0.69 10.21
C PRO A 159 -13.98 -2.15 9.94
N VAL A 160 -14.97 -3.01 9.70
CA VAL A 160 -14.78 -4.47 9.53
C VAL A 160 -13.78 -4.78 8.41
N GLY A 161 -12.85 -5.69 8.66
CA GLY A 161 -11.79 -6.08 7.72
C GLY A 161 -10.54 -5.19 7.80
N TRP A 162 -10.41 -4.37 8.83
CA TRP A 162 -9.25 -3.51 9.05
C TRP A 162 -8.58 -3.82 10.38
N LYS A 163 -7.27 -3.59 10.43
CA LYS A 163 -6.46 -3.54 11.64
C LYS A 163 -6.01 -2.12 11.90
N ARG A 164 -6.18 -1.66 13.12
CA ARG A 164 -5.74 -0.35 13.59
C ARG A 164 -4.41 -0.45 14.30
N TYR A 165 -3.48 0.38 13.86
CA TYR A 165 -2.23 0.69 14.52
C TYR A 165 -2.35 2.06 15.17
N SER A 166 -2.47 2.09 16.48
CA SER A 166 -2.71 3.31 17.24
C SER A 166 -1.47 4.17 17.27
N LEU A 167 -1.65 5.49 17.21
CA LEU A 167 -0.60 6.46 17.44
C LEU A 167 -0.75 7.04 18.84
N TYR A 168 0.37 7.21 19.53
CA TYR A 168 0.43 7.93 20.78
C TYR A 168 0.33 9.42 20.48
N VAL A 169 -0.77 10.06 20.88
CA VAL A 169 -1.01 11.48 20.64
C VAL A 169 -1.17 12.31 21.91
N ALA A 170 -1.50 11.66 23.04
CA ALA A 170 -1.79 12.31 24.31
C ALA A 170 -1.72 11.31 25.47
N ASP A 171 -1.35 11.78 26.67
CA ASP A 171 -1.34 10.97 27.90
C ASP A 171 -2.78 10.63 28.35
N ASP A 172 -3.67 11.62 28.39
CA ASP A 172 -5.10 11.44 28.66
C ASP A 172 -5.93 11.60 27.38
N PHE A 173 -5.77 10.63 26.48
CA PHE A 173 -6.45 10.61 25.17
C PHE A 173 -7.96 10.82 25.29
N ARG A 174 -8.61 10.25 26.32
CA ARG A 174 -10.07 10.29 26.45
C ARG A 174 -10.56 11.67 26.81
N GLU A 175 -9.90 12.36 27.73
CA GLU A 175 -10.30 13.71 28.11
C GLU A 175 -9.91 14.73 27.05
N GLU A 176 -8.73 14.63 26.44
CA GLU A 176 -8.26 15.57 25.42
C GLU A 176 -9.13 15.54 24.14
N PHE A 177 -9.52 14.34 23.70
CA PHE A 177 -10.34 14.15 22.49
C PHE A 177 -11.82 13.94 22.78
N LYS A 178 -12.29 14.31 23.98
CA LYS A 178 -13.71 14.22 24.35
C LYS A 178 -14.55 15.09 23.41
N GLY A 179 -15.55 14.49 22.78
CA GLY A 179 -16.40 15.18 21.81
C GLY A 179 -15.78 15.38 20.43
N TRP A 180 -14.58 14.84 20.17
CA TRP A 180 -13.99 14.87 18.84
C TRP A 180 -14.50 13.71 17.98
N CYS A 181 -14.91 14.04 16.75
CA CYS A 181 -15.40 13.07 15.77
C CYS A 181 -14.26 12.16 15.29
N ILE A 182 -14.59 10.92 14.90
CA ILE A 182 -13.68 10.02 14.19
C ILE A 182 -13.93 10.17 12.69
N CYS A 183 -12.86 10.26 11.90
CA CYS A 183 -12.93 10.17 10.45
C CYS A 183 -11.69 9.48 9.87
N TYR A 184 -11.71 9.29 8.56
CA TYR A 184 -10.69 8.61 7.79
C TYR A 184 -10.20 9.49 6.65
N HIS A 185 -8.91 9.40 6.36
CA HIS A 185 -8.27 10.06 5.25
C HIS A 185 -7.50 9.04 4.40
N GLY A 186 -7.99 8.80 3.18
CA GLY A 186 -7.28 8.01 2.19
C GLY A 186 -6.06 8.76 1.67
N THR A 187 -4.93 8.07 1.54
CA THR A 187 -3.71 8.65 0.95
C THR A 187 -2.92 7.59 0.18
N LYS A 188 -1.99 8.03 -0.66
CA LYS A 188 -0.97 7.14 -1.25
C LYS A 188 0.10 6.77 -0.23
N PHE A 189 0.75 5.63 -0.42
CA PHE A 189 1.83 5.14 0.44
C PHE A 189 3.00 6.12 0.51
N GLU A 190 3.39 6.70 -0.63
CA GLU A 190 4.49 7.68 -0.70
C GLU A 190 4.23 8.95 0.13
N TYR A 191 2.97 9.24 0.50
CA TYR A 191 2.63 10.41 1.32
C TYR A 191 2.40 10.07 2.78
N GLY A 192 2.11 8.80 3.12
CA GLY A 192 1.73 8.40 4.48
C GLY A 192 2.69 8.90 5.55
N LEU A 193 3.98 8.59 5.41
CA LEU A 193 4.99 9.02 6.38
C LEU A 193 5.14 10.56 6.43
N SER A 194 5.09 11.24 5.28
CA SER A 194 5.15 12.71 5.26
C SER A 194 3.96 13.35 5.97
N ILE A 195 2.75 12.79 5.82
CA ILE A 195 1.56 13.27 6.50
C ILE A 195 1.66 13.02 8.00
N LEU A 196 2.10 11.83 8.41
CA LEU A 196 2.25 11.52 9.83
C LEU A 196 3.27 12.45 10.53
N LEU A 197 4.34 12.83 9.84
CA LEU A 197 5.39 13.69 10.41
C LEU A 197 5.10 15.19 10.33
N SER A 198 4.39 15.63 9.28
CA SER A 198 4.19 17.06 9.00
C SER A 198 2.75 17.53 9.20
N GLY A 199 1.80 16.61 9.28
CA GLY A 199 0.37 16.89 9.26
C GLY A 199 -0.26 16.84 7.88
N LEU A 200 -1.51 17.29 7.78
CA LEU A 200 -2.31 17.23 6.56
C LEU A 200 -2.27 18.56 5.82
N LYS A 201 -2.12 18.51 4.49
CA LYS A 201 -2.22 19.69 3.63
C LYS A 201 -3.62 19.79 3.02
N SER A 202 -4.02 21.02 2.71
CA SER A 202 -5.24 21.24 1.92
C SER A 202 -5.14 20.53 0.56
N ALA A 203 -6.25 19.96 0.11
CA ALA A 203 -6.30 19.30 -1.19
C ALA A 203 -6.02 20.30 -2.33
N LYS A 204 -5.30 19.84 -3.36
CA LYS A 204 -5.09 20.60 -4.59
C LYS A 204 -6.38 20.71 -5.40
N ASP A 205 -7.09 19.58 -5.52
CA ASP A 205 -8.41 19.52 -6.15
C ASP A 205 -9.49 19.78 -5.10
N GLN A 206 -10.21 20.89 -5.27
CA GLN A 206 -11.08 21.47 -4.24
C GLN A 206 -12.55 21.44 -4.66
N ALA A 207 -13.10 20.24 -4.88
CA ALA A 207 -14.48 20.07 -5.36
C ALA A 207 -15.53 20.81 -4.51
N HIS A 208 -15.32 20.86 -3.18
CA HIS A 208 -16.19 21.55 -2.21
C HIS A 208 -15.54 22.80 -1.59
N GLY A 209 -14.40 23.25 -2.15
CA GLY A 209 -13.61 24.37 -1.65
C GLY A 209 -12.31 23.96 -0.92
N PRO A 210 -11.54 24.95 -0.45
CA PRO A 210 -10.25 24.72 0.19
C PRO A 210 -10.42 24.07 1.57
N GLY A 211 -9.59 23.06 1.84
CA GLY A 211 -9.53 22.38 3.13
C GLY A 211 -8.99 20.96 3.00
N ILE A 212 -9.09 20.21 4.10
CA ILE A 212 -8.71 18.80 4.16
C ILE A 212 -9.96 17.95 3.99
N TYR A 213 -9.90 16.99 3.08
CA TYR A 213 -11.01 16.08 2.79
C TYR A 213 -10.85 14.81 3.62
N THR A 214 -11.88 14.46 4.38
CA THR A 214 -11.95 13.25 5.20
C THR A 214 -13.33 12.61 5.04
N SER A 215 -13.55 11.44 5.64
CA SER A 215 -14.85 10.77 5.61
C SER A 215 -15.12 10.01 6.91
N PRO A 216 -16.36 10.00 7.43
CA PRO A 216 -16.73 9.07 8.49
C PRO A 216 -16.81 7.61 8.00
N SER A 217 -16.79 7.37 6.68
CA SER A 217 -16.79 6.04 6.08
C SER A 217 -15.37 5.63 5.71
N ILE A 218 -14.86 4.59 6.36
CA ILE A 218 -13.60 3.96 5.94
C ILE A 218 -13.73 3.34 4.54
N ILE A 219 -14.94 2.87 4.17
CA ILE A 219 -15.21 2.29 2.86
C ILE A 219 -14.97 3.33 1.77
N TYR A 220 -15.55 4.53 1.92
CA TYR A 220 -15.33 5.64 1.00
C TYR A 220 -13.87 6.13 0.98
N ALA A 221 -13.28 6.35 2.17
CA ALA A 221 -11.88 6.77 2.27
C ALA A 221 -10.90 5.76 1.67
N SER A 222 -11.26 4.47 1.65
CA SER A 222 -10.48 3.39 1.04
C SER A 222 -10.67 3.24 -0.47
N HIS A 223 -11.43 4.10 -1.14
CA HIS A 223 -11.54 4.04 -2.58
C HIS A 223 -10.14 4.18 -3.24
N PRO A 224 -9.80 3.40 -4.29
CA PRO A 224 -8.45 3.40 -4.90
C PRO A 224 -7.95 4.78 -5.38
N ARG A 225 -8.88 5.69 -5.66
CA ARG A 225 -8.58 7.10 -5.99
C ARG A 225 -7.91 7.85 -4.84
N TYR A 226 -8.30 7.54 -3.60
CA TYR A 226 -7.84 8.22 -2.39
C TYR A 226 -6.78 7.40 -1.66
N ALA A 227 -7.03 6.11 -1.46
CA ALA A 227 -6.14 5.18 -0.78
C ALA A 227 -5.49 4.22 -1.77
N GLU A 228 -4.19 4.35 -1.99
CA GLU A 228 -3.43 3.50 -2.90
C GLU A 228 -3.47 2.04 -2.45
N ILE A 229 -3.56 1.13 -3.42
CA ILE A 229 -3.45 -0.32 -3.22
C ILE A 229 -2.07 -0.72 -3.72
N LYS A 230 -1.33 -1.49 -2.91
CA LYS A 230 -0.04 -2.06 -3.31
C LYS A 230 -0.09 -3.58 -3.27
N LEU A 231 0.64 -4.20 -4.20
CA LEU A 231 1.00 -5.60 -4.09
C LEU A 231 2.04 -5.75 -2.99
N VAL A 232 1.87 -6.78 -2.15
CA VAL A 232 2.89 -7.22 -1.20
C VAL A 232 3.86 -8.11 -1.97
N GLU A 233 5.13 -7.73 -2.02
CA GLU A 233 6.15 -8.56 -2.67
C GLU A 233 6.37 -9.83 -1.84
N SER A 234 6.51 -10.98 -2.51
CA SER A 234 6.72 -12.26 -1.84
C SER A 234 7.96 -12.27 -0.94
N SER A 235 8.95 -11.43 -1.25
CA SER A 235 10.19 -11.23 -0.47
C SER A 235 9.95 -10.66 0.93
N VAL A 236 8.87 -9.89 1.13
CA VAL A 236 8.52 -9.22 2.40
C VAL A 236 7.24 -9.77 3.02
N GLU A 237 6.64 -10.81 2.45
CA GLU A 237 5.38 -11.40 2.96
C GLU A 237 5.50 -11.83 4.43
N ASN A 238 6.67 -12.34 4.82
CA ASN A 238 6.97 -12.74 6.21
C ASN A 238 7.13 -11.57 7.18
N ASP A 239 7.29 -10.34 6.68
CA ASP A 239 7.37 -9.13 7.52
C ASP A 239 5.97 -8.63 7.92
N PHE A 240 4.91 -9.12 7.26
CA PHE A 240 3.54 -8.76 7.58
C PHE A 240 2.95 -9.68 8.65
N PHE A 241 2.06 -9.10 9.43
CA PHE A 241 1.34 -9.80 10.52
C PHE A 241 0.31 -10.80 9.99
N GLU A 242 -0.13 -10.64 8.74
CA GLU A 242 -1.06 -11.49 8.03
C GLU A 242 -0.56 -11.64 6.60
N LYS A 243 -0.70 -12.86 6.06
CA LYS A 243 -0.42 -13.10 4.65
C LYS A 243 -1.48 -12.43 3.80
N GLY A 244 -1.06 -11.88 2.67
CA GLY A 244 -1.96 -11.39 1.65
C GLY A 244 -1.21 -10.74 0.50
N GLN A 245 -1.82 -10.78 -0.68
CA GLN A 245 -1.23 -10.27 -1.90
C GLN A 245 -1.33 -8.74 -2.01
N PHE A 246 -2.29 -8.13 -1.35
CA PHE A 246 -2.56 -6.70 -1.45
C PHE A 246 -2.60 -6.05 -0.08
N ILE A 247 -2.03 -4.84 0.00
CA ILE A 247 -2.12 -3.98 1.17
C ILE A 247 -2.70 -2.63 0.79
N GLN A 248 -3.54 -2.11 1.67
CA GLN A 248 -4.10 -0.76 1.59
C GLN A 248 -4.11 -0.15 2.99
N PHE A 249 -3.87 1.15 3.08
CA PHE A 249 -4.02 1.86 4.36
C PHE A 249 -4.77 3.18 4.21
N VAL A 250 -5.39 3.59 5.31
CA VAL A 250 -5.95 4.94 5.50
C VAL A 250 -5.52 5.47 6.86
N LEU A 251 -5.55 6.78 7.03
CA LEU A 251 -5.31 7.41 8.32
C LEU A 251 -6.62 7.54 9.08
N GLU A 252 -6.65 7.14 10.34
CA GLU A 252 -7.74 7.45 11.27
C GLU A 252 -7.41 8.75 12.01
N CYS A 253 -8.35 9.69 11.97
CA CYS A 253 -8.19 11.03 12.53
C CYS A 253 -9.27 11.35 13.56
N ARG A 254 -8.92 12.24 14.51
CA ARG A 254 -9.85 12.96 15.38
C ARG A 254 -10.01 14.38 14.86
N VAL A 255 -11.26 14.87 14.81
CA VAL A 255 -11.57 16.23 14.32
C VAL A 255 -12.51 16.96 15.26
N LEU A 256 -12.24 18.26 15.48
CA LEU A 256 -13.16 19.14 16.19
C LEU A 256 -14.47 19.31 15.41
N PRO A 257 -15.64 19.00 15.99
CA PRO A 257 -16.91 19.01 15.26
C PRO A 257 -17.23 20.34 14.58
N LYS A 258 -16.91 21.46 15.24
CA LYS A 258 -17.15 22.81 14.74
C LYS A 258 -16.40 23.15 13.44
N ASN A 259 -15.37 22.38 13.09
CA ASN A 259 -14.56 22.56 11.88
C ASN A 259 -15.00 21.68 10.72
N ILE A 260 -16.02 20.83 10.90
CA ILE A 260 -16.51 19.90 9.88
C ILE A 260 -17.61 20.55 9.04
N LYS A 261 -17.42 20.57 7.73
CA LYS A 261 -18.49 20.86 6.76
C LYS A 261 -18.87 19.55 6.07
N ILE A 262 -20.08 19.07 6.32
CA ILE A 262 -20.62 17.84 5.71
C ILE A 262 -20.96 18.10 4.24
N LYS A 263 -20.54 17.20 3.36
CA LYS A 263 -20.65 17.29 1.90
C LYS A 263 -21.03 15.93 1.29
N CYS A 264 -21.50 15.99 0.05
CA CYS A 264 -21.73 14.81 -0.76
C CYS A 264 -20.40 14.25 -1.30
N GLU A 265 -20.44 12.98 -1.69
CA GLU A 265 -19.36 12.29 -2.38
C GLU A 265 -18.88 13.02 -3.66
N THR A 266 -17.61 12.87 -3.99
CA THR A 266 -16.94 13.49 -5.15
C THR A 266 -16.65 12.51 -6.29
N LEU A 267 -17.08 11.25 -6.15
CA LEU A 267 -16.94 10.19 -7.16
C LEU A 267 -18.12 10.14 -8.14
N ARG A 268 -19.17 10.95 -7.93
CA ARG A 268 -20.36 11.11 -8.78
C ARG A 268 -21.25 9.87 -8.88
N VAL A 269 -21.19 8.98 -7.89
CA VAL A 269 -21.96 7.74 -7.84
C VAL A 269 -23.30 7.87 -7.09
N HIS A 270 -23.71 9.08 -6.67
CA HIS A 270 -24.83 9.28 -5.74
C HIS A 270 -26.12 8.51 -6.07
N ASN A 271 -26.47 8.36 -7.36
CA ASN A 271 -27.68 7.68 -7.84
C ASN A 271 -27.43 6.27 -8.37
N GLN A 272 -26.17 5.85 -8.48
CA GLN A 272 -25.79 4.60 -9.15
C GLN A 272 -25.43 3.50 -8.16
N ALA A 273 -24.95 3.87 -6.97
CA ALA A 273 -24.51 2.94 -5.96
C ALA A 273 -24.65 3.52 -4.55
N ILE A 274 -24.91 2.63 -3.59
CA ILE A 274 -24.75 2.93 -2.18
C ILE A 274 -23.28 2.65 -1.85
N ILE A 275 -22.54 3.66 -1.39
CA ILE A 275 -21.12 3.54 -1.05
C ILE A 275 -20.97 2.83 0.30
N ASP A 276 -21.68 3.32 1.30
CA ASP A 276 -21.70 2.79 2.67
C ASP A 276 -23.15 2.68 3.11
N VAL A 277 -23.55 1.50 3.59
CA VAL A 277 -24.93 1.25 4.02
C VAL A 277 -25.33 2.05 5.26
N ASN A 278 -24.34 2.55 6.02
CA ASN A 278 -24.56 3.28 7.26
C ASN A 278 -24.50 4.81 7.10
N ILE A 279 -23.98 5.30 5.96
CA ILE A 279 -23.73 6.72 5.72
C ILE A 279 -24.22 7.08 4.32
N SER A 280 -25.18 7.99 4.25
CA SER A 280 -25.73 8.43 2.97
C SER A 280 -24.71 9.19 2.12
N ASN A 281 -24.75 9.00 0.80
CA ASN A 281 -23.80 9.57 -0.15
C ASN A 281 -23.74 11.11 -0.10
N ASP A 282 -24.81 11.79 0.34
CA ASP A 282 -24.88 13.25 0.51
C ASP A 282 -24.18 13.76 1.78
N LYS A 283 -23.75 12.86 2.67
CA LYS A 283 -23.11 13.16 3.96
C LYS A 283 -21.78 12.45 4.18
N ILE A 284 -21.30 11.70 3.19
CA ILE A 284 -20.17 10.79 3.32
C ILE A 284 -18.81 11.48 3.24
N GLU A 285 -18.75 12.74 2.82
CA GLU A 285 -17.49 13.49 2.72
C GLU A 285 -17.49 14.68 3.68
N TRP A 286 -16.39 14.88 4.39
CA TRP A 286 -16.19 15.94 5.36
C TRP A 286 -15.07 16.85 4.91
N LEU A 287 -15.39 18.11 4.68
CA LEU A 287 -14.41 19.17 4.43
C LEU A 287 -14.04 19.84 5.75
N ILE A 288 -12.78 19.72 6.17
CA ILE A 288 -12.27 20.31 7.40
C ILE A 288 -11.76 21.72 7.10
N ASP A 289 -12.33 22.71 7.78
CA ASP A 289 -11.91 24.11 7.67
C ASP A 289 -10.57 24.33 8.37
N THR A 290 -9.54 24.66 7.59
CA THR A 290 -8.17 24.90 8.07
C THR A 290 -7.91 26.37 8.44
N HIS A 291 -8.93 27.24 8.39
CA HIS A 291 -8.80 28.68 8.62
C HIS A 291 -7.70 29.32 7.74
N ARG A 292 -7.59 28.88 6.48
CA ARG A 292 -6.57 29.31 5.51
C ARG A 292 -5.14 28.88 5.85
N LYS A 293 -4.93 27.95 6.78
CA LYS A 293 -3.65 27.27 6.93
C LYS A 293 -3.49 26.25 5.79
N ASP A 294 -2.35 26.30 5.10
CA ASP A 294 -2.02 25.33 4.05
C ASP A 294 -1.67 23.94 4.61
N LEU A 295 -1.16 23.90 5.85
CA LEU A 295 -0.73 22.72 6.57
C LEU A 295 -1.34 22.72 7.98
N MET A 296 -2.04 21.65 8.33
CA MET A 296 -2.51 21.35 9.67
C MET A 296 -1.52 20.40 10.35
N ASN A 297 -0.58 20.97 11.10
CA ASN A 297 0.45 20.22 11.81
C ASN A 297 -0.16 19.45 12.98
N PHE A 298 0.02 18.12 13.02
CA PHE A 298 -0.45 17.28 14.13
C PHE A 298 0.27 17.53 15.46
N ASN A 299 1.37 18.28 15.46
CA ASN A 299 2.04 18.72 16.68
C ASN A 299 1.61 20.11 17.16
N ASP A 300 0.73 20.81 16.43
CA ASP A 300 0.15 22.08 16.89
C ASP A 300 -0.94 21.76 17.92
N PRO A 301 -0.81 22.18 19.19
CA PRO A 301 -1.85 21.95 20.21
C PRO A 301 -3.18 22.65 19.87
N ASN A 302 -3.16 23.60 18.93
CA ASN A 302 -4.35 24.25 18.40
C ASN A 302 -4.80 23.66 17.05
N SER A 303 -4.24 22.52 16.63
CA SER A 303 -4.72 21.82 15.45
C SER A 303 -6.17 21.42 15.64
N VAL A 304 -6.94 21.46 14.56
CA VAL A 304 -8.36 21.05 14.57
C VAL A 304 -8.54 19.60 14.11
N ILE A 305 -7.44 18.94 13.77
CA ILE A 305 -7.37 17.56 13.30
C ILE A 305 -6.07 16.90 13.76
N PHE A 306 -6.15 15.67 14.25
CA PHE A 306 -5.00 14.85 14.64
C PHE A 306 -5.13 13.45 14.03
N CYS A 307 -4.04 12.90 13.50
CA CYS A 307 -4.00 11.48 13.14
C CYS A 307 -3.75 10.65 14.40
N THR A 308 -4.67 9.74 14.71
CA THR A 308 -4.64 8.93 15.95
C THR A 308 -4.44 7.45 15.68
N GLY A 309 -4.47 7.03 14.41
CA GLY A 309 -4.22 5.66 14.02
C GLY A 309 -3.94 5.52 12.52
N ILE A 310 -3.32 4.39 12.18
CA ILE A 310 -3.17 3.91 10.81
C ILE A 310 -4.05 2.67 10.68
N MET A 311 -5.01 2.71 9.77
CA MET A 311 -5.87 1.57 9.46
C MET A 311 -5.24 0.84 8.30
N ILE A 312 -4.91 -0.45 8.48
CA ILE A 312 -4.34 -1.30 7.44
C ILE A 312 -5.29 -2.45 7.16
N ARG A 313 -5.44 -2.77 5.88
CA ARG A 313 -6.11 -3.99 5.41
C ARG A 313 -5.16 -4.74 4.49
N VAL A 314 -4.99 -6.02 4.77
CA VAL A 314 -4.22 -6.97 3.96
C VAL A 314 -5.20 -8.01 3.42
N THR A 315 -5.16 -8.29 2.12
CA THR A 315 -6.10 -9.22 1.47
C THR A 315 -5.45 -9.99 0.33
N ASP A 316 -5.90 -11.22 0.09
CA ASP A 316 -5.50 -12.01 -1.09
C ASP A 316 -6.11 -11.48 -2.38
N ASN A 317 -7.31 -10.93 -2.30
CA ASN A 317 -7.99 -10.32 -3.45
C ASN A 317 -7.67 -8.84 -3.54
N HIS A 318 -7.67 -8.29 -4.76
CA HIS A 318 -7.58 -6.85 -4.95
C HIS A 318 -8.66 -6.14 -4.10
N PRO A 319 -8.34 -5.18 -3.22
CA PRO A 319 -9.27 -4.59 -2.27
C PRO A 319 -10.55 -4.03 -2.87
N GLY A 320 -10.49 -3.58 -4.12
CA GLY A 320 -11.68 -3.16 -4.84
C GLY A 320 -12.69 -4.29 -5.13
N LEU A 321 -12.25 -5.54 -5.28
CA LEU A 321 -13.13 -6.69 -5.57
C LEU A 321 -13.85 -7.20 -4.32
N LEU A 322 -13.51 -6.68 -3.14
CA LEU A 322 -14.15 -7.06 -1.90
C LEU A 322 -15.65 -6.70 -1.93
N PRO A 323 -16.53 -7.49 -1.29
CA PRO A 323 -17.97 -7.22 -1.29
C PRO A 323 -18.34 -5.78 -0.88
N VAL A 324 -17.63 -5.22 0.09
CA VAL A 324 -17.83 -3.85 0.60
C VAL A 324 -17.34 -2.75 -0.37
N SER A 325 -16.54 -3.10 -1.36
CA SER A 325 -15.93 -2.18 -2.33
C SER A 325 -16.42 -2.41 -3.77
N LYS A 326 -17.41 -3.30 -3.98
CA LYS A 326 -18.00 -3.58 -5.31
C LYS A 326 -18.51 -2.33 -6.04
N TRP A 327 -18.89 -1.29 -5.30
CA TRP A 327 -19.33 -0.02 -5.86
C TRP A 327 -18.21 0.71 -6.63
N CYS A 328 -16.93 0.49 -6.31
CA CYS A 328 -15.78 1.13 -6.95
C CYS A 328 -15.66 0.81 -8.45
N TYR A 329 -16.17 -0.33 -8.93
CA TYR A 329 -15.96 -0.81 -10.31
C TYR A 329 -17.05 -0.39 -11.28
N ARG A 330 -18.16 0.18 -10.81
CA ARG A 330 -19.21 0.66 -11.71
C ARG A 330 -18.79 1.88 -12.54
N GLU A 331 -17.76 2.60 -12.08
CA GLU A 331 -17.21 3.80 -12.72
C GLU A 331 -15.71 3.70 -13.07
N ALA A 332 -15.14 2.49 -13.07
CA ALA A 332 -13.86 2.28 -13.72
C ALA A 332 -13.98 2.84 -15.15
N PRO A 333 -13.11 3.79 -15.58
CA PRO A 333 -13.04 4.19 -16.98
C PRO A 333 -13.10 2.95 -17.87
N LYS A 334 -13.72 3.02 -19.06
CA LYS A 334 -13.70 1.87 -19.99
C LYS A 334 -12.27 1.37 -20.28
N ASP A 335 -11.28 2.22 -20.02
CA ASP A 335 -9.85 1.98 -20.19
C ASP A 335 -9.14 1.59 -18.86
N PHE A 336 -9.82 1.65 -17.71
CA PHE A 336 -9.36 1.05 -16.47
C PHE A 336 -9.64 -0.45 -16.56
N ILE A 337 -8.67 -1.12 -17.15
CA ILE A 337 -8.46 -2.55 -16.97
C ILE A 337 -8.19 -2.68 -15.47
N ALA A 338 -9.20 -3.10 -14.69
CA ALA A 338 -8.95 -3.71 -13.37
C ALA A 338 -7.73 -4.62 -13.59
N PRO A 339 -6.64 -4.53 -12.80
CA PRO A 339 -5.44 -5.33 -13.06
C PRO A 339 -5.93 -6.72 -13.41
N ASP A 340 -5.72 -7.07 -14.70
CA ASP A 340 -6.21 -8.31 -15.29
C ASP A 340 -5.87 -9.37 -14.26
N PRO A 341 -6.84 -10.10 -13.68
CA PRO A 341 -6.66 -10.90 -12.48
C PRO A 341 -5.56 -11.93 -12.72
N VAL A 342 -4.33 -11.49 -12.47
CA VAL A 342 -3.12 -12.05 -13.05
C VAL A 342 -3.18 -12.11 -14.59
N LYS A 343 -2.09 -11.70 -15.24
CA LYS A 343 -1.78 -12.04 -16.63
C LYS A 343 -1.90 -13.56 -16.74
N TYR A 344 -3.04 -14.06 -17.20
CA TYR A 344 -3.36 -15.48 -17.14
C TYR A 344 -2.18 -16.29 -17.70
N GLU A 345 -1.71 -17.23 -16.90
CA GLU A 345 -0.83 -18.31 -17.30
C GLU A 345 -1.38 -18.88 -18.61
N ASN A 346 -0.55 -19.05 -19.65
CA ASN A 346 -0.98 -19.81 -20.82
C ASN A 346 -1.25 -21.24 -20.34
N ILE A 347 -2.53 -21.63 -20.30
CA ILE A 347 -2.95 -22.92 -19.75
C ILE A 347 -3.00 -23.94 -20.88
N PHE A 348 -2.32 -25.07 -20.68
CA PHE A 348 -2.48 -26.28 -21.48
C PHE A 348 -3.54 -27.15 -20.80
N VAL A 349 -4.62 -27.47 -21.50
CA VAL A 349 -5.75 -28.22 -20.93
C VAL A 349 -5.71 -29.66 -21.45
N ILE A 350 -5.76 -30.66 -20.57
CA ILE A 350 -5.89 -32.07 -20.97
C ILE A 350 -7.32 -32.52 -20.68
N LEU A 351 -8.07 -32.92 -21.70
CA LEU A 351 -9.44 -33.42 -21.58
C LEU A 351 -9.44 -34.93 -21.77
N SER A 352 -9.98 -35.66 -20.79
CA SER A 352 -10.25 -37.10 -20.93
C SER A 352 -11.62 -37.37 -21.56
N ASN A 353 -11.82 -38.58 -22.08
CA ASN A 353 -13.04 -39.20 -22.62
C ASN A 353 -14.37 -38.97 -21.85
N ALA A 354 -14.34 -38.45 -20.62
CA ALA A 354 -15.53 -38.08 -19.85
C ALA A 354 -16.16 -36.74 -20.24
N TYR A 355 -15.49 -35.93 -21.08
CA TYR A 355 -15.96 -34.60 -21.48
C TYR A 355 -16.38 -34.58 -22.95
N ASP A 356 -17.54 -34.01 -23.24
CA ASP A 356 -18.08 -33.94 -24.60
C ASP A 356 -17.58 -32.70 -25.37
N GLU A 357 -17.87 -32.65 -26.68
CA GLU A 357 -17.52 -31.53 -27.57
C GLU A 357 -17.93 -30.16 -27.01
N ARG A 358 -18.96 -30.11 -26.15
CA ARG A 358 -19.48 -28.86 -25.61
C ARG A 358 -18.47 -28.21 -24.68
N LEU A 359 -17.67 -28.97 -23.94
CA LEU A 359 -16.62 -28.38 -23.11
C LEU A 359 -15.53 -27.76 -23.99
N THR A 360 -15.04 -28.50 -24.99
CA THR A 360 -14.06 -28.02 -25.97
C THR A 360 -14.56 -26.75 -26.67
N ALA A 361 -15.81 -26.74 -27.14
CA ALA A 361 -16.45 -25.58 -27.76
C ALA A 361 -16.52 -24.36 -26.82
N ARG A 362 -16.68 -24.57 -25.51
CA ARG A 362 -16.73 -23.48 -24.53
C ARG A 362 -15.37 -22.88 -24.22
N ILE A 363 -14.30 -23.69 -24.27
CA ILE A 363 -12.98 -23.27 -23.78
C ILE A 363 -11.98 -22.91 -24.89
N HIS A 364 -12.19 -23.39 -26.12
CA HIS A 364 -11.20 -23.19 -27.20
C HIS A 364 -10.95 -21.73 -27.59
N ASP A 365 -11.96 -20.86 -27.44
CA ASP A 365 -11.85 -19.43 -27.75
C ASP A 365 -11.32 -18.60 -26.57
N LEU A 366 -11.11 -19.21 -25.39
CA LEU A 366 -10.55 -18.51 -24.25
C LEU A 366 -9.12 -18.07 -24.58
N SER A 367 -8.84 -16.78 -24.41
CA SER A 367 -7.57 -16.16 -24.80
C SER A 367 -6.38 -16.71 -24.00
N TYR A 368 -6.62 -17.27 -22.82
CA TYR A 368 -5.61 -17.84 -21.92
C TYR A 368 -5.42 -19.35 -22.07
N VAL A 369 -6.22 -20.03 -22.89
CA VAL A 369 -6.01 -21.45 -23.22
C VAL A 369 -5.11 -21.49 -24.44
N GLU A 370 -3.92 -22.08 -24.31
CA GLU A 370 -2.93 -22.14 -25.40
C GLU A 370 -3.19 -23.35 -26.30
N GLN A 371 -3.27 -24.54 -25.71
CA GLN A 371 -3.60 -25.79 -26.40
C GLN A 371 -4.49 -26.69 -25.52
N ILE A 372 -5.29 -27.52 -26.18
CA ILE A 372 -6.19 -28.51 -25.57
C ILE A 372 -5.78 -29.89 -26.09
N TYR A 373 -5.27 -30.76 -25.22
CA TYR A 373 -4.91 -32.15 -25.56
C TYR A 373 -6.08 -33.04 -25.21
N ILE A 374 -6.56 -33.78 -26.19
CA ILE A 374 -7.71 -34.65 -26.01
C ILE A 374 -7.24 -36.10 -25.96
N TYR A 375 -7.56 -36.72 -24.84
CA TYR A 375 -7.26 -38.11 -24.53
C TYR A 375 -8.54 -38.94 -24.61
N VAL A 376 -8.68 -39.71 -25.69
CA VAL A 376 -9.89 -40.46 -26.04
C VAL A 376 -9.56 -41.75 -26.77
N ASP A 377 -10.45 -42.73 -26.63
CA ASP A 377 -10.26 -44.11 -27.11
C ASP A 377 -11.11 -44.44 -28.35
N CYS A 378 -11.44 -43.44 -29.20
CA CYS A 378 -12.31 -43.68 -30.36
C CYS A 378 -12.05 -42.78 -31.59
N ASP A 379 -12.42 -43.29 -32.77
CA ASP A 379 -12.19 -42.68 -34.10
C ASP A 379 -13.06 -41.44 -34.42
N ALA A 380 -13.98 -41.04 -33.53
CA ALA A 380 -15.00 -40.03 -33.82
C ALA A 380 -14.45 -38.58 -33.93
N GLU A 381 -13.19 -38.33 -33.59
CA GLU A 381 -12.71 -36.98 -33.27
C GLU A 381 -11.69 -36.37 -34.23
N THR A 382 -11.41 -37.00 -35.37
CA THR A 382 -10.70 -36.30 -36.47
C THR A 382 -11.46 -35.04 -36.94
N LEU A 383 -12.76 -34.93 -36.62
CA LEU A 383 -13.57 -33.74 -36.83
C LEU A 383 -13.25 -32.58 -35.86
N TRP A 384 -12.83 -32.84 -34.62
CA TRP A 384 -12.61 -31.78 -33.63
C TRP A 384 -11.31 -31.02 -33.88
N ILE A 385 -10.24 -31.71 -34.26
CA ILE A 385 -8.98 -31.07 -34.68
C ILE A 385 -9.23 -30.12 -35.86
N LYS A 386 -10.10 -30.52 -36.79
CA LYS A 386 -10.46 -29.70 -37.95
C LYS A 386 -11.36 -28.52 -37.58
N LYS A 387 -12.10 -28.63 -36.48
CA LYS A 387 -13.08 -27.63 -36.02
C LYS A 387 -12.48 -26.61 -35.05
N TYR A 388 -11.52 -27.01 -34.22
CA TYR A 388 -10.95 -26.19 -33.15
C TYR A 388 -9.42 -26.09 -33.29
N LEU A 389 -8.92 -24.92 -33.66
CA LEU A 389 -7.50 -24.67 -33.98
C LEU A 389 -6.52 -25.01 -32.85
N LYS A 390 -6.97 -24.88 -31.59
CA LYS A 390 -6.16 -25.11 -30.38
C LYS A 390 -6.20 -26.56 -29.89
N VAL A 391 -6.91 -27.47 -30.58
CA VAL A 391 -7.00 -28.87 -30.16
C VAL A 391 -5.81 -29.67 -30.73
N ARG A 392 -5.24 -30.53 -29.90
CA ARG A 392 -4.18 -31.50 -30.21
C ARG A 392 -4.67 -32.91 -29.84
N GLY A 393 -4.37 -33.90 -30.67
CA GLY A 393 -4.84 -35.28 -30.50
C GLY A 393 -5.67 -35.76 -31.70
N PRO A 394 -6.52 -36.79 -31.56
CA PRO A 394 -6.75 -37.55 -30.33
C PRO A 394 -5.52 -38.38 -29.94
N TYR A 395 -5.33 -38.57 -28.63
CA TYR A 395 -4.34 -39.49 -28.09
C TYR A 395 -5.06 -40.64 -27.36
N SER A 396 -4.73 -41.88 -27.70
CA SER A 396 -5.25 -43.07 -27.01
C SER A 396 -4.38 -43.44 -25.81
N VAL A 397 -4.85 -44.38 -24.99
CA VAL A 397 -4.10 -44.97 -23.85
C VAL A 397 -2.73 -45.46 -24.31
N ASP A 398 -2.72 -46.17 -25.44
CA ASP A 398 -1.51 -46.74 -26.04
C ASP A 398 -0.56 -45.68 -26.63
N ASN A 399 -0.99 -44.43 -26.73
CA ASN A 399 -0.25 -43.33 -27.36
C ASN A 399 0.00 -42.12 -26.43
N LEU A 400 -0.17 -42.29 -25.12
CA LEU A 400 0.05 -41.24 -24.11
C LEU A 400 1.47 -40.66 -24.17
N GLN A 401 2.49 -41.48 -24.44
CA GLN A 401 3.86 -40.98 -24.57
C GLN A 401 4.00 -39.93 -25.68
N ASN A 402 3.27 -40.09 -26.79
CA ASN A 402 3.31 -39.09 -27.86
C ASN A 402 2.51 -37.84 -27.48
N MET A 403 1.41 -37.97 -26.72
CA MET A 403 0.72 -36.80 -26.14
C MET A 403 1.67 -35.96 -25.30
N PHE A 404 2.38 -36.58 -24.36
CA PHE A 404 3.30 -35.87 -23.48
C PHE A 404 4.49 -35.30 -24.23
N ARG A 405 4.99 -35.97 -25.26
CA ARG A 405 6.03 -35.40 -26.15
C ARG A 405 5.52 -34.16 -26.90
N THR A 406 4.30 -34.20 -27.44
CA THR A 406 3.71 -33.03 -28.11
C THR A 406 3.46 -31.89 -27.12
N LEU A 407 2.91 -32.19 -25.94
CA LEU A 407 2.72 -31.22 -24.87
C LEU A 407 4.04 -30.57 -24.45
N ALA A 408 5.09 -31.37 -24.23
CA ALA A 408 6.41 -30.86 -23.86
C ALA A 408 7.00 -29.97 -24.96
N TYR A 409 6.84 -30.36 -26.22
CA TYR A 409 7.27 -29.56 -27.38
C TYR A 409 6.50 -28.24 -27.47
N ASP A 410 5.17 -28.27 -27.39
CA ASP A 410 4.34 -27.06 -27.46
C ASP A 410 4.59 -26.13 -26.27
N ALA A 411 4.75 -26.68 -25.06
CA ALA A 411 5.17 -25.93 -23.88
C ALA A 411 6.56 -25.32 -24.06
N GLN A 412 7.49 -26.05 -24.68
CA GLN A 412 8.83 -25.55 -24.98
C GLN A 412 8.82 -24.45 -26.05
N CYS A 413 7.95 -24.52 -27.04
CA CYS A 413 7.75 -23.45 -28.01
C CYS A 413 7.10 -22.21 -27.38
N ALA A 414 6.33 -22.40 -26.30
CA ALA A 414 5.71 -21.33 -25.54
C ALA A 414 6.61 -20.76 -24.42
N LEU A 415 7.79 -21.36 -24.15
CA LEU A 415 8.68 -21.00 -23.02
C LEU A 415 9.13 -19.54 -23.01
N ASP A 416 9.32 -18.90 -24.16
CA ASP A 416 9.66 -17.47 -24.22
C ASP A 416 8.54 -16.57 -23.65
N ASN A 417 7.33 -17.13 -23.51
CA ASN A 417 6.13 -16.47 -22.96
C ASN A 417 5.60 -17.10 -21.67
N LEU A 418 6.20 -18.19 -21.19
CA LEU A 418 5.82 -18.86 -19.94
C LEU A 418 6.79 -18.46 -18.82
N LEU A 419 6.26 -17.95 -17.72
CA LEU A 419 7.06 -17.82 -16.50
C LEU A 419 7.33 -19.22 -15.92
N PRO A 420 8.51 -19.47 -15.32
CA PRO A 420 8.81 -20.76 -14.70
C PRO A 420 7.75 -21.11 -13.64
N ILE A 421 7.05 -22.21 -13.83
CA ILE A 421 6.15 -22.76 -12.81
C ILE A 421 7.02 -23.38 -11.72
N THR A 422 6.88 -22.90 -10.49
CA THR A 422 7.45 -23.57 -9.31
C THR A 422 6.42 -24.60 -8.85
N ILE A 423 6.72 -25.88 -8.98
CA ILE A 423 5.85 -26.96 -8.50
C ILE A 423 6.07 -27.08 -6.99
N PHE A 424 5.02 -26.87 -6.20
CA PHE A 424 5.08 -27.03 -4.74
C PHE A 424 5.30 -28.51 -4.38
N ASP A 425 6.43 -28.81 -3.74
CA ASP A 425 6.66 -30.05 -2.97
C ASP A 425 6.89 -29.64 -1.49
N PRO A 426 6.15 -30.18 -0.51
CA PRO A 426 6.41 -29.92 0.89
C PRO A 426 7.50 -30.86 1.41
N GLU A 427 8.77 -30.59 1.07
CA GLU A 427 10.03 -30.83 1.83
C GLU A 427 11.26 -30.80 0.87
N PRO A 428 12.48 -30.47 1.34
CA PRO A 428 13.40 -29.65 0.54
C PRO A 428 14.43 -30.48 -0.23
N THR A 429 14.25 -30.61 -1.54
CA THR A 429 15.36 -30.68 -2.51
C THR A 429 14.89 -30.10 -3.84
N GLU A 430 15.60 -29.08 -4.34
CA GLU A 430 15.33 -28.45 -5.64
C GLU A 430 15.40 -29.49 -6.77
N PHE A 431 14.25 -29.91 -7.30
CA PHE A 431 14.17 -30.65 -8.56
C PHE A 431 13.97 -29.67 -9.71
N ILE A 432 14.92 -29.66 -10.65
CA ILE A 432 14.86 -28.87 -11.89
C ILE A 432 14.34 -29.80 -12.99
N TYR A 433 13.53 -29.27 -13.92
CA TYR A 433 12.84 -29.99 -15.02
C TYR A 433 13.71 -30.94 -15.88
N LYS A 434 15.03 -30.88 -15.76
CA LYS A 434 15.99 -31.70 -16.51
C LYS A 434 16.19 -33.12 -15.94
N ASP A 435 15.66 -33.41 -14.75
CA ASP A 435 15.94 -34.66 -14.02
C ASP A 435 14.79 -35.69 -14.05
N LEU A 436 13.73 -35.45 -14.83
CA LEU A 436 12.59 -36.36 -14.94
C LEU A 436 12.90 -37.52 -15.89
N THR A 437 12.89 -38.76 -15.39
CA THR A 437 12.92 -39.97 -16.24
C THR A 437 11.51 -40.44 -16.59
N THR A 438 11.37 -41.17 -17.71
CA THR A 438 10.08 -41.64 -18.25
C THR A 438 9.28 -42.51 -17.27
N GLU A 439 9.93 -43.14 -16.28
CA GLU A 439 9.30 -44.00 -15.27
C GLU A 439 8.62 -43.22 -14.13
N GLN A 440 8.93 -41.93 -13.95
CA GLN A 440 8.32 -41.08 -12.92
C GLN A 440 7.01 -40.41 -13.38
N LEU A 441 6.56 -40.67 -14.62
CA LEU A 441 5.35 -40.10 -15.21
C LEU A 441 4.05 -40.84 -14.84
N ASP A 442 4.12 -42.02 -14.22
CA ASP A 442 2.96 -42.93 -14.18
C ASP A 442 2.05 -42.85 -12.96
N PHE A 443 2.34 -42.07 -11.90
CA PHE A 443 1.48 -42.08 -10.70
C PHE A 443 1.83 -40.90 -9.77
N PRO A 444 1.29 -39.65 -9.93
CA PRO A 444 -0.05 -39.30 -9.44
C PRO A 444 -0.69 -38.04 -10.08
N TRP A 445 -0.33 -37.64 -11.31
CA TRP A 445 -0.73 -36.33 -11.89
C TRP A 445 -2.19 -36.25 -12.38
N PHE A 446 -3.03 -37.18 -11.94
CA PHE A 446 -4.43 -37.26 -12.30
C PHE A 446 -5.34 -36.37 -11.44
N GLN A 447 -4.95 -35.13 -11.13
CA GLN A 447 -5.85 -34.07 -10.66
C GLN A 447 -5.29 -32.66 -10.94
N LEU A 448 -5.06 -32.30 -12.20
CA LEU A 448 -5.02 -30.88 -12.58
C LEU A 448 -6.45 -30.38 -12.79
N LEU A 449 -7.15 -30.18 -11.67
CA LEU A 449 -8.56 -29.78 -11.56
C LEU A 449 -8.71 -28.32 -12.05
N LEU A 450 -9.52 -28.02 -13.07
CA LEU A 450 -10.98 -27.81 -12.94
C LEU A 450 -11.37 -26.98 -11.70
N ARG A 451 -10.98 -25.70 -11.67
CA ARG A 451 -11.56 -24.70 -10.77
C ARG A 451 -12.20 -23.50 -11.47
N VAL A 452 -12.59 -23.66 -12.74
CA VAL A 452 -13.22 -22.59 -13.54
C VAL A 452 -14.72 -22.83 -13.81
N LEU A 453 -15.31 -23.95 -13.39
CA LEU A 453 -16.70 -24.28 -13.76
C LEU A 453 -17.69 -24.49 -12.60
N GLN A 454 -17.34 -24.19 -11.35
CA GLN A 454 -18.31 -24.28 -10.25
C GLN A 454 -19.05 -22.97 -9.91
N ASP A 455 -18.64 -21.81 -10.43
CA ASP A 455 -19.26 -20.51 -10.09
C ASP A 455 -19.85 -19.73 -11.28
N THR A 456 -20.08 -20.36 -12.43
CA THR A 456 -20.83 -19.71 -13.53
C THR A 456 -22.33 -20.01 -13.37
N PRO A 457 -23.21 -19.03 -13.08
CA PRO A 457 -24.64 -19.28 -13.02
C PRO A 457 -25.17 -19.64 -14.42
N VAL A 458 -25.90 -20.74 -14.49
CA VAL A 458 -26.67 -21.17 -15.66
C VAL A 458 -27.80 -20.17 -15.91
N LYS A 459 -27.98 -19.74 -17.17
CA LYS A 459 -29.27 -19.23 -17.66
C LYS A 459 -30.05 -20.37 -18.31
#